data_AF-Q16TA9-F1
#
_entry.id   AF-Q16TA9-F1
#
_cell.length_a   1.000
_cell.length_b   1.000
_cell.length_c   1.000
_cell.angle_alpha   90.00
_cell.angle_beta   90.00
_cell.angle_gamma   90.00
#
_symmetry.space_group_name_H-M   'P 1'
#
loop_
_entity.id
_entity.type
_entity.pdbx_description
1 polymer ?
#
loop_
_entity_poly.entity_id
_entity_poly.type
_entity_poly.pdbx_seq_one_letter_code
_entity_poly.pdbx_strand_id
1 'polypeptide(L)'
;MRDCELISCRLRRVEPLCRLPGSALQQLAMCGFYEDLEKGVTLFRAGEQGRYWYAVLGGQLEVRYHGAEAKDSKQIHSFYPLPVTTFLQNDN
;
A
#
# COMPACT_ATOMS: atom_id res chain seq x y z
N MET A 1 10.25 -7.23 19.15
CA MET A 1 9.10 -8.15 19.11
C MET A 1 7.76 -7.43 19.16
N ARG A 2 7.56 -6.44 20.03
CA ARG A 2 6.28 -5.72 20.17
C ARG A 2 5.78 -5.03 18.89
N ASP A 3 6.70 -4.49 18.08
CA ASP A 3 6.34 -3.80 16.84
C ASP A 3 5.83 -4.76 15.76
N CYS A 4 6.42 -5.96 15.67
CA CYS A 4 5.98 -6.98 14.71
C CYS A 4 4.56 -7.47 15.02
N GLU A 5 4.19 -7.62 16.29
CA GLU A 5 2.82 -7.98 16.69
C GLU A 5 1.83 -6.88 16.31
N LEU A 6 2.19 -5.62 16.59
CA LEU A 6 1.36 -4.46 16.24
C LEU A 6 1.18 -4.33 14.72
N ILE A 7 2.26 -4.51 13.95
CA ILE A 7 2.22 -4.50 12.49
C ILE A 7 1.38 -5.68 11.97
N SER A 8 1.56 -6.89 12.50
CA SER A 8 0.77 -8.07 12.12
C SER A 8 -0.74 -7.83 12.33
N CYS A 9 -1.11 -7.17 13.43
CA CYS A 9 -2.49 -6.76 13.69
C CYS A 9 -2.99 -5.73 12.66
N ARG A 10 -2.15 -4.78 12.24
CA ARG A 10 -2.51 -3.81 11.19
C ARG A 10 -2.65 -4.47 9.83
N LEU A 11 -1.77 -5.39 9.47
CA LEU A 11 -1.81 -6.15 8.21
C LEU A 11 -3.12 -6.94 8.08
N ARG A 12 -3.67 -7.47 9.17
CA ARG A 12 -5.00 -8.13 9.15
C ARG A 12 -6.16 -7.22 8.73
N ARG A 13 -6.01 -5.90 8.80
CA ARG A 13 -7.06 -4.95 8.35
C ARG A 13 -7.05 -4.78 6.83
N VAL A 14 -6.05 -5.34 6.17
CA VAL A 14 -5.90 -5.30 4.72
C VAL A 14 -6.53 -6.57 4.12
N GLU A 15 -7.54 -6.38 3.29
CA GLU A 15 -8.52 -7.38 2.85
C GLU A 15 -7.95 -8.62 2.10
N PRO A 16 -6.79 -8.57 1.42
CA PRO A 16 -6.13 -9.77 0.92
C PRO A 16 -5.22 -10.42 1.98
N LEU A 17 -4.71 -9.65 2.93
CA LEU A 17 -3.72 -10.13 3.92
C LEU A 17 -4.39 -10.78 5.12
N CYS A 18 -5.63 -10.38 5.43
CA CYS A 18 -6.41 -10.92 6.53
C CYS A 18 -6.63 -12.44 6.45
N ARG A 19 -6.52 -13.01 5.24
CA ARG A 19 -6.68 -14.45 4.95
C ARG A 19 -5.39 -15.25 5.12
N LEU A 20 -4.24 -14.59 5.24
CA LEU A 20 -2.97 -15.28 5.41
C LEU A 20 -2.84 -15.89 6.81
N PRO A 21 -2.12 -17.01 6.95
CA PRO A 21 -1.78 -17.57 8.26
C PRO A 21 -1.07 -16.54 9.15
N GLY A 22 -1.27 -16.64 10.46
CA GLY A 22 -0.63 -15.72 11.42
C GLY A 22 0.90 -15.71 11.33
N SER A 23 1.51 -16.86 11.07
CA SER A 23 2.96 -16.97 10.85
C SER A 23 3.43 -16.21 9.61
N ALA A 24 2.67 -16.24 8.51
CA ALA A 24 2.99 -15.48 7.30
C ALA A 24 2.91 -13.97 7.56
N LEU A 25 1.87 -13.51 8.25
CA LEU A 25 1.76 -12.10 8.65
C LEU A 25 2.92 -11.66 9.54
N GLN A 26 3.37 -12.52 10.44
CA GLN A 26 4.49 -12.24 11.33
C GLN A 26 5.81 -12.20 10.58
N GLN A 27 6.05 -13.11 9.63
CA GLN A 27 7.23 -13.06 8.75
C GLN A 27 7.27 -11.78 7.96
N LEU A 28 6.13 -11.38 7.40
CA LEU A 28 6.05 -10.15 6.64
C LEU A 28 6.21 -8.92 7.53
N ALA A 29 5.71 -8.97 8.77
CA ALA A 29 5.96 -7.95 9.78
C ALA A 29 7.46 -7.81 10.11
N MET A 30 8.24 -8.90 10.04
CA MET A 30 9.68 -8.91 10.30
C MET A 30 10.52 -8.47 9.10
N CYS A 31 10.08 -8.73 7.88
CA CYS A 31 10.85 -8.46 6.65
C CYS A 31 10.42 -7.18 5.90
N GLY A 32 9.29 -6.59 6.27
CA GLY A 32 8.78 -5.38 5.65
C GLY A 32 9.59 -4.12 5.98
N PHE A 33 9.63 -3.18 5.03
CA PHE A 33 10.12 -1.82 5.26
C PHE A 33 8.94 -0.92 5.66
N TYR A 34 9.11 -0.14 6.72
CA TYR A 34 8.09 0.77 7.24
C TYR A 34 8.61 2.19 7.25
N GLU A 35 7.93 3.07 6.55
CA GLU A 35 8.27 4.49 6.47
C GLU A 35 7.03 5.33 6.69
N ASP A 36 7.17 6.39 7.49
CA ASP A 36 6.15 7.42 7.60
C ASP A 36 6.32 8.40 6.43
N LEU A 37 5.21 8.68 5.74
CA LEU A 37 5.21 9.55 4.57
C LEU A 37 4.69 10.94 4.93
N GLU A 38 5.39 11.95 4.44
CA GLU A 38 4.90 13.32 4.51
C GLU A 38 3.77 13.57 3.49
N LYS A 39 2.91 14.54 3.80
CA LYS A 39 1.85 14.97 2.89
C LYS A 39 2.46 15.51 1.59
N GLY A 40 2.00 14.98 0.45
CA GLY A 40 2.44 15.41 -0.87
C GLY A 40 3.52 14.53 -1.49
N VAL A 41 4.03 13.51 -0.77
CA VAL A 41 4.93 12.50 -1.35
C VAL A 41 4.18 11.68 -2.40
N THR A 42 4.79 11.50 -3.57
CA THR A 42 4.29 10.62 -4.63
C THR A 42 4.99 9.27 -4.54
N LEU A 43 4.22 8.20 -4.32
CA LEU A 43 4.76 6.84 -4.17
C LEU A 43 5.06 6.15 -5.50
N PHE A 44 4.19 6.33 -6.49
CA PHE A 44 4.36 5.74 -7.80
C PHE A 44 3.72 6.62 -8.87
N ARG A 45 4.15 6.44 -10.12
CA ARG A 45 3.58 7.09 -11.29
C ARG A 45 3.23 6.04 -12.34
N ALA A 46 2.09 6.23 -12.99
CA ALA A 46 1.68 5.34 -14.07
C ALA A 46 2.71 5.38 -15.21
N GLY A 47 3.08 4.21 -15.73
CA GLY A 47 4.10 4.06 -16.77
C GLY A 47 5.53 3.93 -16.24
N GLU A 48 5.79 4.16 -14.96
CA GLU A 48 7.07 3.82 -14.33
C GLU A 48 7.08 2.34 -13.92
N GLN A 49 8.24 1.69 -14.05
CA GLN A 49 8.41 0.31 -13.60
C GLN A 49 8.30 0.26 -12.07
N GLY A 50 7.25 -0.39 -11.57
CA GLY A 50 7.09 -0.63 -10.14
C GLY A 50 8.21 -1.52 -9.60
N ARG A 51 8.89 -1.07 -8.55
CA ARG A 51 9.93 -1.84 -7.84
C ARG A 51 9.42 -2.53 -6.58
N TYR A 52 8.37 -1.97 -5.98
CA TYR A 52 7.82 -2.38 -4.70
C TYR A 52 6.28 -2.31 -4.74
N TRP A 53 5.65 -3.00 -3.81
CA TRP A 53 4.22 -2.84 -3.49
C TRP A 53 4.11 -1.93 -2.25
N TYR A 54 3.03 -1.14 -2.09
CA TYR A 54 2.79 -0.28 -0.89
C TYR A 54 1.47 -0.51 -0.12
N ALA A 55 1.52 -0.68 1.21
CA ALA A 55 0.33 -0.88 2.07
C ALA A 55 0.18 0.30 2.98
N VAL A 56 -1.06 0.77 3.07
CA VAL A 56 -1.41 1.82 4.00
C VAL A 56 -1.81 1.16 5.32
N LEU A 57 -0.86 1.11 6.26
CA LEU A 57 -1.13 0.63 7.63
C LEU A 57 -1.89 1.66 8.48
N GLY A 58 -1.86 2.92 8.06
CA GLY A 58 -2.59 4.03 8.66
C GLY A 58 -2.57 5.25 7.73
N GLY A 59 -3.59 6.10 7.83
CA GLY A 59 -3.76 7.26 6.95
C GLY A 59 -4.54 6.94 5.66
N GLN A 60 -4.37 7.80 4.66
CA GLN A 60 -5.04 7.73 3.36
C GLN A 60 -4.09 8.18 2.25
N LEU A 61 -4.26 7.62 1.06
CA LEU A 61 -3.56 8.03 -0.15
C LEU A 61 -4.56 8.54 -1.18
N GLU A 62 -4.10 9.47 -1.99
CA GLU A 62 -4.84 9.96 -3.16
C GLU A 62 -4.30 9.28 -4.42
N VAL A 63 -5.18 8.68 -5.22
CA VAL A 63 -4.82 8.09 -6.50
C VAL A 63 -5.37 8.98 -7.62
N ARG A 64 -4.48 9.48 -8.48
CA ARG A 64 -4.84 10.32 -9.63
C ARG A 64 -4.62 9.55 -10.92
N TYR A 65 -5.66 9.45 -11.74
CA TYR A 65 -5.56 8.89 -13.08
C TYR A 65 -5.49 10.02 -14.11
N HIS A 66 -4.35 10.15 -14.79
CA HIS A 66 -4.21 11.04 -15.93
C HIS A 66 -4.47 10.24 -17.21
N GLY A 67 -5.75 9.95 -17.46
CA GLY A 67 -6.19 9.46 -18.77
C GLY A 67 -5.97 10.56 -19.81
N ALA A 68 -5.49 10.17 -21.00
CA ALA A 68 -5.14 11.06 -22.11
C ALA A 68 -6.15 12.19 -22.33
N GLU A 69 -5.63 13.39 -22.68
CA GLU A 69 -6.39 14.59 -23.00
C GLU A 69 -7.69 14.31 -23.78
N ALA A 70 -8.80 14.18 -23.06
CA ALA A 70 -10.12 14.43 -23.59
C ALA A 70 -10.58 15.72 -22.93
N LYS A 71 -10.86 16.72 -23.76
CA LYS A 71 -11.35 18.05 -23.40
C LYS A 71 -12.70 17.96 -22.66
N ASP A 72 -12.70 17.51 -21.40
CA ASP A 72 -13.71 17.76 -20.35
C ASP A 72 -13.23 17.04 -19.06
N SER A 73 -12.09 17.48 -18.51
CA SER A 73 -11.42 16.78 -17.40
C SER A 73 -12.10 17.04 -16.06
N LYS A 74 -13.18 16.33 -15.76
CA LYS A 74 -13.51 16.02 -14.36
C LYS A 74 -12.39 15.10 -13.84
N GLN A 75 -11.39 15.69 -13.21
CA GLN A 75 -10.32 14.96 -12.52
C GLN A 75 -11.00 14.04 -11.51
N ILE A 76 -11.10 12.74 -11.83
CA ILE A 76 -11.75 11.78 -10.93
C ILE A 76 -10.76 11.53 -9.80
N HIS A 77 -10.92 12.29 -8.72
CA HIS A 77 -10.24 12.04 -7.46
C HIS A 77 -10.93 10.86 -6.78
N SER A 78 -10.55 9.65 -7.16
CA SER A 78 -10.95 8.46 -6.42
C SER A 78 -10.07 8.38 -5.17
N PHE A 79 -10.58 8.95 -4.07
CA PHE A 79 -10.12 8.58 -2.74
C PHE A 79 -10.63 7.18 -2.49
N TYR A 80 -9.77 6.16 -2.63
CA TYR A 80 -10.14 4.78 -2.32
C TYR A 80 -10.02 4.58 -0.80
N PRO A 81 -11.12 4.43 -0.04
CA PRO A 81 -11.04 3.89 1.30
C PRO A 81 -11.03 2.36 1.15
N LEU A 82 -10.08 1.69 1.81
CA LEU A 82 -9.88 0.22 1.86
C LEU A 82 -8.94 -0.34 0.76
N PRO A 83 -8.24 -1.45 1.06
CA PRO A 83 -6.94 -1.42 1.67
C PRO A 83 -5.88 -1.76 0.62
N VAL A 84 -5.07 -0.76 0.26
CA VAL A 84 -3.92 -1.00 -0.60
C VAL A 84 -3.01 -1.97 0.14
N THR A 85 -2.77 -3.09 -0.51
CA THR A 85 -2.18 -4.28 0.06
C THR A 85 -0.72 -4.33 -0.26
N THR A 86 0.13 -4.66 0.71
CA THR A 86 1.56 -4.82 0.47
C THR A 86 2.22 -5.84 1.30
N PHE A 87 2.95 -6.62 0.52
CA PHE A 87 4.04 -7.46 0.91
C PHE A 87 5.11 -7.44 -0.18
N LEU A 88 6.35 -7.59 0.25
CA LEU A 88 7.49 -7.95 -0.57
C LEU A 88 7.76 -9.44 -0.37
N GLN A 89 7.84 -10.17 -1.47
CA GLN A 89 9.06 -10.88 -1.84
C GLN A 89 8.97 -11.13 -3.35
N ASN A 90 9.87 -10.53 -4.12
CA ASN A 90 10.26 -11.09 -5.41
C ASN A 90 11.76 -11.34 -5.27
N ASP A 91 12.09 -12.46 -4.64
CA ASP A 91 13.42 -13.01 -4.82
C ASP A 91 13.44 -13.62 -6.22
N ASN A 92 14.47 -13.23 -6.96
CA ASN A 92 14.84 -13.64 -8.32
C ASN A 92 14.57 -15.12 -8.63
#